data_AF-A0A357G012-F1
#
_entry.id   AF-A0A357G012-F1
#
_cell.length_a   1.000
_cell.length_b   1.000
_cell.length_c   1.000
_cell.angle_alpha   90.00
_cell.angle_beta   90.00
_cell.angle_gamma   90.00
#
_symmetry.space_group_name_H-M   'P 1'
#
loop_
_entity.id
_entity.type
_entity.pdbx_description
1 polymer ?
#
loop_
_entity_poly.entity_id
_entity_poly.type
_entity_poly.pdbx_seq_one_letter_code
_entity_poly.pdbx_strand_id
1 'polypeptide(L)'
;RHVIAEAANNLVFTKKNIDQIFVFFMILAGVVILLTQVVLFVFSLIATQPAMALGLVPFLDWFQNPNPAGYSVGPEQDLVFSILDHVFGLNQRFFGSCVSSTAAVCVDMHGNPIPKPAVYPTPMHTALHDLFRFYSHGIVLVAVLVLLYYVVTIVGETVAEGTPFGHRFNKAWAPVRIVMFFAMIIPLNIGTASGGLNGAQVVTFWVAKWGSNMATNTWGRFNDTLLLSYLGDTNNLIALPTPPEIGSLGQFLFVAKTCQLAERVANNRNIQGYIVRERVTGTDQLLIDTTNFATALNFARNGTIIIRFGELDPGYAAGGDPTKYAGQKGYVFPWCGEIHVQPNDVFEEGSRRIQELYYNMVDGMWQGSDARNDAVTCIVRRVFPIDANAACPDWPDRTLFTNEIASYDIFATGAV
;
A
#
# COMPACT_ATOMS: atom_id res chain seq x y z
N ARG A 1 -47.26 25.51 -17.07
CA ARG A 1 -48.05 26.58 -16.41
C ARG A 1 -49.32 26.94 -17.18
N HIS A 2 -49.25 27.33 -18.46
CA HIS A 2 -50.45 27.69 -19.25
C HIS A 2 -51.51 26.58 -19.37
N VAL A 3 -51.10 25.34 -19.61
CA VAL A 3 -52.04 24.22 -19.84
C VAL A 3 -52.81 23.81 -18.57
N ILE A 4 -52.19 23.90 -17.39
CA ILE A 4 -52.83 23.54 -16.11
C ILE A 4 -53.78 24.66 -15.65
N ALA A 5 -53.43 25.93 -15.91
CA ALA A 5 -54.30 27.08 -15.62
C ALA A 5 -55.54 27.09 -16.52
N GLU A 6 -55.39 26.77 -17.80
CA GLU A 6 -56.51 26.69 -18.75
C GLU A 6 -57.45 25.50 -18.43
N ALA A 7 -56.89 24.38 -17.96
CA ALA A 7 -57.66 23.21 -17.51
C ALA A 7 -58.41 23.47 -16.19
N ALA A 8 -57.84 24.26 -15.27
CA ALA A 8 -58.50 24.65 -14.02
C ALA A 8 -59.68 25.62 -14.26
N ASN A 9 -59.56 26.53 -15.23
CA ASN A 9 -60.62 27.49 -15.56
C ASN A 9 -61.83 26.87 -16.29
N ASN A 10 -61.64 25.72 -16.95
CA ASN A 10 -62.71 25.01 -17.67
C ASN A 10 -63.34 23.86 -16.86
N LEU A 11 -63.01 23.73 -15.58
CA LEU A 11 -63.53 22.67 -14.70
C LEU A 11 -64.92 23.04 -14.15
N VAL A 12 -65.96 22.42 -14.71
CA VAL A 12 -67.34 22.58 -14.22
C VAL A 12 -67.60 21.60 -13.08
N PHE A 13 -67.67 22.12 -11.85
CA PHE A 13 -67.95 21.32 -10.65
C PHE A 13 -69.42 20.89 -10.61
N THR A 14 -69.72 19.76 -11.24
CA THR A 14 -71.04 19.12 -11.19
C THR A 14 -70.88 17.63 -10.87
N LYS A 15 -71.78 17.06 -10.07
CA LYS A 15 -71.75 15.62 -9.69
C LYS A 15 -71.74 14.65 -10.88
N LYS A 16 -72.13 15.10 -12.08
CA LYS A 16 -72.10 14.33 -13.32
C LYS A 16 -70.70 14.17 -13.92
N ASN A 17 -69.76 15.08 -13.63
CA ASN A 17 -68.42 15.11 -14.21
C ASN A 17 -67.35 14.66 -13.21
N ILE A 18 -67.71 13.78 -12.27
CA ILE A 18 -66.83 13.35 -11.17
C ILE A 18 -65.54 12.67 -11.68
N ASP A 19 -65.61 12.01 -12.84
CA ASP A 19 -64.47 11.37 -13.50
C ASP A 19 -63.42 12.39 -13.98
N GLN A 20 -63.86 13.47 -14.63
CA GLN A 20 -62.96 14.55 -15.10
C GLN A 20 -62.28 15.28 -13.94
N ILE A 21 -63.00 15.45 -12.83
CA ILE A 21 -62.45 16.04 -11.59
C ILE A 21 -61.39 15.10 -11.00
N PHE A 22 -61.65 13.79 -10.94
CA PHE A 22 -60.72 12.81 -10.40
C PHE A 22 -59.41 12.72 -11.21
N VAL A 23 -59.50 12.68 -12.54
CA VAL A 23 -58.32 12.64 -13.43
C VAL A 23 -57.46 13.90 -13.30
N PHE A 24 -58.08 15.08 -13.21
CA PHE A 24 -57.34 16.33 -13.02
C PHE A 24 -56.55 16.34 -11.69
N PHE A 25 -57.18 15.90 -10.59
CA PHE A 25 -56.50 15.82 -9.30
C PHE A 25 -55.42 14.72 -9.25
N MET A 26 -55.60 13.59 -9.97
CA MET A 26 -54.57 12.56 -10.08
C MET A 26 -53.33 13.07 -10.82
N ILE A 27 -53.50 13.81 -11.92
CA ILE A 27 -52.39 14.41 -12.69
C ILE A 27 -51.70 15.49 -11.84
N LEU A 28 -52.46 16.34 -11.15
CA LEU A 28 -51.90 17.38 -10.28
C LEU A 28 -51.12 16.76 -9.10
N ALA A 29 -51.65 15.71 -8.47
CA ALA A 29 -50.96 14.96 -7.44
C ALA A 29 -49.67 14.31 -7.98
N GLY A 30 -49.69 13.72 -9.17
CA GLY A 30 -48.51 13.17 -9.83
C GLY A 30 -47.41 14.22 -10.07
N VAL A 31 -47.78 15.40 -10.54
CA VAL A 31 -46.82 16.52 -10.74
C VAL A 31 -46.25 17.02 -9.41
N VAL A 32 -47.07 17.09 -8.36
CA VAL A 32 -46.61 17.48 -7.01
C VAL A 32 -45.67 16.43 -6.42
N ILE A 33 -45.99 15.14 -6.57
CA ILE A 33 -45.10 14.04 -6.14
C ILE A 33 -43.77 14.10 -6.88
N LEU A 34 -43.77 14.33 -8.20
CA LEU A 34 -42.55 14.43 -9.00
C LEU A 34 -41.69 15.63 -8.57
N LEU A 35 -42.31 16.81 -8.35
CA LEU A 35 -41.61 17.97 -7.80
C LEU A 35 -41.04 17.69 -6.40
N THR A 36 -41.78 16.97 -5.57
CA THR A 36 -41.34 16.59 -4.22
C THR A 36 -40.15 15.63 -4.30
N GLN A 37 -40.15 14.68 -5.24
CA GLN A 37 -39.01 13.78 -5.48
C GLN A 37 -37.76 14.56 -5.93
N VAL A 38 -37.90 15.56 -6.80
CA VAL A 38 -36.78 16.42 -7.21
C VAL A 38 -36.24 17.22 -6.03
N VAL A 39 -37.12 17.79 -5.20
CA VAL A 39 -36.71 18.54 -4.00
C VAL A 39 -36.06 17.62 -2.98
N LEU A 40 -36.59 16.42 -2.74
CA LEU A 40 -36.00 15.44 -1.83
C LEU A 40 -34.66 14.89 -2.34
N PHE A 41 -34.48 14.79 -3.66
CA PHE A 41 -33.19 14.43 -4.27
C PHE A 41 -32.15 15.55 -4.10
N VAL A 42 -32.53 16.81 -4.35
CA VAL A 42 -31.65 17.94 -4.08
C VAL A 42 -31.34 18.05 -2.58
N PHE A 43 -32.33 17.83 -1.74
CA PHE A 43 -32.17 17.83 -0.28
C PHE A 43 -31.35 16.63 0.18
N SER A 44 -31.44 15.44 -0.42
CA SER A 44 -30.56 14.32 -0.07
C SER A 44 -29.12 14.59 -0.48
N LEU A 45 -28.88 15.23 -1.64
CA LEU A 45 -27.54 15.66 -2.03
C LEU A 45 -26.92 16.70 -1.08
N ILE A 46 -27.72 17.51 -0.40
CA ILE A 46 -27.25 18.60 0.48
C ILE A 46 -27.28 18.21 1.97
N ALA A 47 -28.31 17.50 2.42
CA ALA A 47 -28.61 17.24 3.83
C ALA A 47 -28.14 15.87 4.32
N THR A 48 -28.08 14.85 3.45
CA THR A 48 -27.29 13.65 3.78
C THR A 48 -25.88 13.92 3.27
N GLN A 49 -24.91 13.74 4.15
CA GLN A 49 -23.51 13.97 3.87
C GLN A 49 -22.76 12.83 3.14
N PRO A 50 -23.35 11.74 2.55
CA PRO A 50 -22.50 10.71 1.95
C PRO A 50 -21.88 11.14 0.61
N ALA A 51 -22.39 12.20 -0.04
CA ALA A 51 -21.74 12.81 -1.21
C ALA A 51 -20.59 13.78 -0.82
N MET A 52 -20.55 14.22 0.44
CA MET A 52 -19.54 15.08 1.04
C MET A 52 -18.98 14.42 2.32
N ALA A 53 -18.75 13.11 2.27
CA ALA A 53 -18.08 12.41 3.37
C ALA A 53 -16.58 12.63 3.21
N LEU A 54 -16.00 13.34 4.19
CA LEU A 54 -14.59 13.79 4.33
C LEU A 54 -14.28 15.17 3.71
N GLY A 55 -14.44 16.19 4.55
CA GLY A 55 -13.72 17.47 4.56
C GLY A 55 -13.16 17.98 3.23
N LEU A 56 -13.91 18.90 2.62
CA LEU A 56 -13.43 19.94 1.69
C LEU A 56 -12.30 19.52 0.72
N VAL A 57 -12.48 18.43 0.00
CA VAL A 57 -11.79 18.28 -1.29
C VAL A 57 -12.78 18.70 -2.38
N PRO A 58 -12.54 19.78 -3.14
CA PRO A 58 -13.32 20.12 -4.32
C PRO A 58 -13.58 18.87 -5.18
N PHE A 59 -14.81 18.68 -5.67
CA PHE A 59 -15.14 17.57 -6.59
C PHE A 59 -14.15 17.44 -7.75
N LEU A 60 -13.59 18.57 -8.20
CA LEU A 60 -12.59 18.62 -9.26
C LEU A 60 -11.25 17.95 -8.89
N ASP A 61 -10.87 17.99 -7.60
CA ASP A 61 -9.63 17.39 -7.09
C ASP A 61 -9.70 15.86 -7.07
N TRP A 62 -10.90 15.28 -7.12
CA TRP A 62 -11.03 13.83 -7.29
C TRP A 62 -10.57 13.39 -8.68
N PHE A 63 -10.75 14.25 -9.69
CA PHE A 63 -10.40 13.97 -11.08
C PHE A 63 -9.10 14.64 -11.53
N GLN A 64 -8.40 15.30 -10.61
CA GLN A 64 -7.12 15.94 -10.85
C GLN A 64 -6.05 15.28 -9.99
N ASN A 65 -4.87 15.12 -10.59
CA ASN A 65 -3.67 14.68 -9.90
C ASN A 65 -2.64 15.82 -10.00
N PRO A 66 -2.75 16.79 -9.08
CA PRO A 66 -1.58 17.26 -8.34
C PRO A 66 -1.98 17.52 -6.88
N ASN A 67 -2.57 16.54 -6.18
CA ASN A 67 -3.05 16.81 -4.82
C ASN A 67 -1.86 16.92 -3.83
N PRO A 68 -1.54 18.12 -3.30
CA PRO A 68 -0.37 18.34 -2.44
C PRO A 68 -0.55 17.76 -1.03
N ALA A 69 -1.71 17.20 -0.71
CA ALA A 69 -2.09 16.72 0.62
C ALA A 69 -1.65 15.26 0.92
N GLY A 70 -0.64 14.72 0.22
CA GLY A 70 0.08 13.52 0.65
C GLY A 70 -0.30 12.19 -0.01
N TYR A 71 -1.20 12.17 -0.99
CA TYR A 71 -1.72 10.92 -1.58
C TYR A 71 -1.12 10.52 -2.93
N SER A 72 -0.65 11.50 -3.71
CA SER A 72 -0.10 11.26 -5.03
C SER A 72 1.17 12.09 -5.22
N VAL A 73 2.22 11.46 -5.77
CA VAL A 73 3.52 12.08 -6.05
C VAL A 73 3.47 12.88 -7.38
N GLY A 74 2.27 13.26 -7.80
CA GLY A 74 2.00 13.94 -9.06
C GLY A 74 1.76 12.97 -10.22
N PRO A 75 1.34 13.51 -11.38
CA PRO A 75 1.00 12.71 -12.57
C PRO A 75 2.22 12.00 -13.17
N GLU A 76 3.43 12.47 -12.83
CA GLU A 76 4.69 11.93 -13.35
C GLU A 76 4.98 10.52 -12.81
N GLN A 77 4.64 10.24 -11.54
CA GLN A 77 4.88 8.95 -10.89
C GLN A 77 3.60 8.13 -10.72
N ASP A 78 2.49 8.55 -11.32
CA ASP A 78 1.26 7.78 -11.28
C ASP A 78 1.42 6.48 -12.07
N LEU A 79 1.27 5.34 -11.38
CA LEU A 79 1.46 4.01 -11.96
C LEU A 79 0.53 3.77 -13.14
N VAL A 80 -0.72 4.23 -13.06
CA VAL A 80 -1.71 4.00 -14.11
C VAL A 80 -1.37 4.83 -15.33
N PHE A 81 -0.92 6.07 -15.15
CA PHE A 81 -0.43 6.91 -16.25
C PHE A 81 0.83 6.34 -16.90
N SER A 82 1.76 5.80 -16.11
CA SER A 82 2.92 5.10 -16.62
C SER A 82 2.52 3.89 -17.49
N ILE A 83 1.56 3.07 -17.05
CA ILE A 83 1.06 1.93 -17.82
C ILE A 83 0.35 2.39 -19.10
N LEU A 84 -0.52 3.39 -19.02
CA LEU A 84 -1.25 3.91 -20.17
C LEU A 84 -0.31 4.50 -21.22
N ASP A 85 0.77 5.17 -20.81
CA ASP A 85 1.79 5.69 -21.72
C ASP A 85 2.65 4.58 -22.33
N HIS A 86 2.90 3.48 -21.62
CA HIS A 86 3.57 2.28 -22.14
C HIS A 86 2.72 1.47 -23.13
N VAL A 87 1.39 1.56 -23.06
CA VAL A 87 0.50 0.83 -23.95
C VAL A 87 0.13 1.67 -25.16
N PHE A 88 -0.32 2.90 -24.94
CA PHE A 88 -0.92 3.73 -25.97
C PHE A 88 0.04 4.73 -26.58
N GLY A 89 1.11 5.14 -25.90
CA GLY A 89 2.12 6.01 -26.49
C GLY A 89 1.59 7.34 -27.06
N LEU A 90 0.69 8.01 -26.34
CA LEU A 90 0.08 9.27 -26.80
C LEU A 90 1.09 10.43 -26.73
N ASN A 91 0.70 11.61 -27.20
CA ASN A 91 1.52 12.82 -27.06
C ASN A 91 2.02 13.00 -25.61
N GLN A 92 3.28 13.44 -25.49
CA GLN A 92 4.09 13.58 -24.26
C GLN A 92 3.43 14.32 -23.09
N ARG A 93 2.37 15.08 -23.35
CA ARG A 93 1.65 15.90 -22.36
C ARG A 93 0.22 15.42 -22.08
N PHE A 94 -0.23 14.33 -22.71
CA PHE A 94 -1.61 13.88 -22.53
C PHE A 94 -1.83 13.29 -21.15
N PHE A 95 -1.12 12.23 -20.79
CA PHE A 95 -1.13 11.66 -19.44
C PHE A 95 -0.07 12.33 -18.55
N GLY A 96 1.09 12.67 -19.12
CA GLY A 96 2.13 13.41 -18.40
C GLY A 96 2.91 12.56 -17.40
N SER A 97 3.03 11.24 -17.65
CA SER A 97 3.86 10.36 -16.83
C SER A 97 5.35 10.57 -17.08
N CYS A 98 6.19 10.04 -16.20
CA CYS A 98 7.65 10.02 -16.35
C CYS A 98 8.13 9.26 -17.61
N VAL A 99 7.24 8.47 -18.23
CA VAL A 99 7.48 7.69 -19.47
C VAL A 99 7.30 8.56 -20.70
N SER A 100 6.27 9.42 -20.71
CA SER A 100 5.92 10.27 -21.87
C SER A 100 6.52 11.68 -21.80
N SER A 101 6.89 12.18 -20.61
CA SER A 101 7.37 13.55 -20.39
C SER A 101 8.87 13.65 -20.07
N THR A 102 9.57 14.49 -20.82
CA THR A 102 11.03 14.65 -20.93
C THR A 102 11.62 15.67 -19.94
N ALA A 103 11.77 15.28 -18.66
CA ALA A 103 12.78 15.78 -17.70
C ALA A 103 12.76 14.99 -16.37
N ALA A 104 11.60 14.46 -15.99
CA ALA A 104 11.43 13.67 -14.76
C ALA A 104 12.09 12.28 -14.87
N VAL A 105 12.65 11.84 -13.74
CA VAL A 105 13.21 10.50 -13.56
C VAL A 105 12.10 9.60 -13.03
N CYS A 106 11.78 8.51 -13.72
CA CYS A 106 10.89 7.49 -13.17
C CYS A 106 11.56 6.88 -11.94
N VAL A 107 10.86 6.80 -10.81
CA VAL A 107 11.42 6.21 -9.58
C VAL A 107 10.57 5.04 -9.10
N ASP A 108 11.21 4.10 -8.41
CA ASP A 108 10.52 3.04 -7.68
C ASP A 108 9.95 3.56 -6.35
N MET A 109 9.29 2.67 -5.59
CA MET A 109 8.76 2.99 -4.25
C MET A 109 9.82 3.43 -3.24
N HIS A 110 11.11 3.19 -3.52
CA HIS A 110 12.24 3.54 -2.67
C HIS A 110 13.02 4.76 -3.20
N GLY A 111 12.53 5.42 -4.26
CA GLY A 111 13.19 6.57 -4.87
C GLY A 111 14.34 6.23 -5.81
N ASN A 112 14.57 4.95 -6.15
CA ASN A 112 15.60 4.56 -7.09
C ASN A 112 15.14 4.77 -8.54
N PRO A 113 16.02 5.25 -9.44
CA PRO A 113 15.66 5.51 -10.82
C PRO A 113 15.36 4.21 -11.59
N ILE A 114 14.20 4.15 -12.25
CA ILE A 114 13.80 3.08 -13.17
C ILE A 114 14.18 3.48 -14.61
N PRO A 115 14.77 2.56 -15.40
CA PRO A 115 15.07 2.83 -16.80
C PRO A 115 13.79 3.12 -17.60
N LYS A 116 13.82 4.23 -18.35
CA LYS A 116 12.76 4.65 -19.26
C LYS A 116 13.17 4.44 -20.73
N PRO A 117 12.22 4.28 -21.67
CA PRO A 117 12.57 4.11 -23.08
C PRO A 117 13.36 5.30 -23.62
N ALA A 118 14.46 5.03 -24.34
CA ALA A 118 15.33 6.05 -24.91
C ALA A 118 14.65 6.90 -26.00
N VAL A 119 13.62 6.34 -26.65
CA VAL A 119 12.82 6.99 -27.68
C VAL A 119 11.35 6.78 -27.35
N TYR A 120 10.60 7.88 -27.27
CA TYR A 120 9.15 7.87 -27.04
C TYR A 120 8.47 8.79 -28.08
N PRO A 121 7.39 8.33 -28.75
CA PRO A 121 6.77 7.00 -28.67
C PRO A 121 7.67 5.88 -29.22
N THR A 122 7.45 4.64 -28.77
CA THR A 122 8.18 3.47 -29.28
C THR A 122 7.63 3.05 -30.66
N PRO A 123 8.37 2.24 -31.45
CA PRO A 123 7.87 1.71 -32.72
C PRO A 123 6.55 0.91 -32.59
N MET A 124 6.34 0.28 -31.44
CA MET A 124 5.09 -0.41 -31.13
C MET A 124 3.92 0.57 -31.01
N HIS A 125 4.15 1.72 -30.37
CA HIS A 125 3.15 2.78 -30.27
C HIS A 125 2.79 3.33 -31.65
N THR A 126 3.78 3.59 -32.50
CA THR A 126 3.53 4.08 -33.86
C THR A 126 2.73 3.08 -34.68
N ALA A 127 3.04 1.78 -34.59
CA ALA A 127 2.29 0.74 -35.27
C ALA A 127 0.83 0.64 -34.76
N LEU A 128 0.61 0.80 -33.46
CA LEU A 128 -0.73 0.84 -32.87
C LEU A 128 -1.54 2.05 -33.38
N HIS A 129 -0.90 3.21 -33.51
CA HIS A 129 -1.56 4.43 -34.01
C HIS A 129 -1.92 4.30 -35.48
N ASP A 130 -1.07 3.68 -36.29
CA ASP A 130 -1.38 3.39 -37.68
C ASP A 130 -2.57 2.41 -37.81
N LEU A 131 -2.68 1.44 -36.90
CA LEU A 131 -3.85 0.55 -36.83
C LEU A 131 -5.13 1.34 -36.49
N PHE A 132 -5.09 2.23 -35.51
CA PHE A 132 -6.25 3.08 -35.19
C PHE A 132 -6.63 4.02 -36.32
N ARG A 133 -5.63 4.55 -37.03
CA ARG A 133 -5.84 5.39 -38.21
C ARG A 133 -6.49 4.62 -39.35
N PHE A 134 -6.02 3.40 -39.62
CA PHE A 134 -6.63 2.52 -40.62
C PHE A 134 -8.09 2.20 -40.27
N TYR A 135 -8.36 1.87 -39.01
CA TYR A 135 -9.71 1.64 -38.52
C TYR A 135 -10.61 2.89 -38.67
N SER A 136 -10.10 4.08 -38.33
CA SER A 136 -10.83 5.35 -38.50
C SER A 136 -11.18 5.62 -39.96
N HIS A 137 -10.25 5.41 -40.89
CA HIS A 137 -10.53 5.52 -42.32
C HIS A 137 -11.61 4.53 -42.79
N GLY A 138 -11.59 3.30 -42.27
CA GLY A 138 -12.62 2.30 -42.55
C GLY A 138 -14.02 2.74 -42.09
N ILE A 139 -14.14 3.25 -40.86
CA ILE A 139 -15.43 3.77 -40.34
C ILE A 139 -15.91 4.97 -41.14
N VAL A 140 -15.02 5.89 -41.54
CA VAL A 140 -15.40 7.06 -42.35
C VAL A 140 -16.05 6.63 -43.67
N LEU A 141 -15.53 5.59 -44.32
CA LEU A 141 -16.12 5.06 -45.55
C LEU A 141 -17.55 4.55 -45.33
N VAL A 142 -17.75 3.74 -44.29
CA VAL A 142 -19.08 3.23 -43.92
C VAL A 142 -20.02 4.37 -43.52
N ALA A 143 -19.52 5.35 -42.78
CA ALA A 143 -20.25 6.54 -42.35
C ALA A 143 -20.78 7.36 -43.53
N VAL A 144 -19.98 7.53 -44.60
CA VAL A 144 -20.42 8.22 -45.82
C VAL A 144 -21.57 7.48 -46.51
N LEU A 145 -21.52 6.14 -46.60
CA LEU A 145 -22.61 5.34 -47.16
C LEU A 145 -23.90 5.47 -46.36
N VAL A 146 -23.80 5.41 -45.02
CA VAL A 146 -24.94 5.59 -44.12
C VAL A 146 -25.51 7.01 -44.24
N LEU A 147 -24.66 8.02 -44.40
CA LEU A 147 -25.10 9.40 -44.58
C LEU A 147 -25.84 9.61 -45.90
N LEU A 148 -25.35 9.04 -47.00
CA LEU A 148 -26.05 9.08 -48.29
C LEU A 148 -27.42 8.41 -48.20
N TYR A 149 -27.52 7.26 -47.55
CA TYR A 149 -28.80 6.62 -47.26
C TYR A 149 -29.73 7.55 -46.46
N TYR A 150 -29.23 8.18 -45.38
CA TYR A 150 -30.01 9.14 -44.61
C TYR A 150 -30.49 10.33 -45.44
N VAL A 151 -29.64 10.90 -46.29
CA VAL A 151 -30.04 12.02 -47.18
C VAL A 151 -31.16 11.58 -48.12
N VAL A 152 -31.05 10.42 -48.76
CA VAL A 152 -32.10 9.89 -49.66
C VAL A 152 -33.40 9.65 -48.89
N THR A 153 -33.35 9.07 -47.69
CA THR A 153 -34.56 8.85 -46.87
C THR A 153 -35.20 10.16 -46.42
N ILE A 154 -34.42 11.15 -45.99
CA ILE A 154 -34.93 12.46 -45.60
C ILE A 154 -35.59 13.13 -46.79
N VAL A 155 -34.94 13.15 -47.96
CA VAL A 155 -35.52 13.72 -49.19
C VAL A 155 -36.81 12.97 -49.56
N GLY A 156 -36.82 11.63 -49.52
CA GLY A 156 -38.00 10.82 -49.78
C GLY A 156 -39.18 11.15 -48.86
N GLU A 157 -38.92 11.28 -47.55
CA GLU A 157 -39.94 11.67 -46.58
C GLU A 157 -40.41 13.13 -46.78
N THR A 158 -39.51 14.06 -47.12
CA THR A 158 -39.90 15.44 -47.43
C THR A 158 -40.79 15.54 -48.66
N VAL A 159 -40.56 14.71 -49.67
CA VAL A 159 -41.38 14.65 -50.89
C VAL A 159 -42.75 14.03 -50.59
N ALA A 160 -42.81 12.98 -49.78
CA ALA A 160 -44.06 12.28 -49.47
C ALA A 160 -44.99 13.11 -48.56
N GLU A 161 -44.44 13.82 -47.58
CA GLU A 161 -45.23 14.48 -46.53
C GLU A 161 -45.30 16.01 -46.68
N GLY A 162 -44.46 16.60 -47.54
CA GLY A 162 -44.45 18.04 -47.80
C GLY A 162 -43.91 18.89 -46.64
N THR A 163 -43.42 18.28 -45.55
CA THR A 163 -42.76 18.99 -44.45
C THR A 163 -41.26 18.65 -44.42
N PRO A 164 -40.37 19.65 -44.22
CA PRO A 164 -38.93 19.39 -44.13
C PRO A 164 -38.63 18.44 -42.96
N PHE A 165 -37.75 17.46 -43.22
CA PHE A 165 -37.39 16.34 -42.34
C PHE A 165 -38.49 15.32 -42.01
N GLY A 166 -39.67 15.39 -42.63
CA GLY A 166 -40.77 14.45 -42.35
C GLY A 166 -41.31 14.54 -40.91
N HIS A 167 -42.28 13.69 -40.59
CA HIS A 167 -42.94 13.59 -39.29
C HIS A 167 -42.26 12.58 -38.35
N ARG A 168 -41.41 11.70 -38.87
CA ARG A 168 -40.74 10.64 -38.11
C ARG A 168 -39.42 11.09 -37.47
N PHE A 169 -38.79 12.15 -37.98
CA PHE A 169 -37.57 12.70 -37.39
C PHE A 169 -37.85 13.79 -36.37
N ASN A 170 -37.15 13.72 -35.24
CA ASN A 170 -37.12 14.81 -34.26
C ASN A 170 -36.30 15.99 -34.81
N LYS A 171 -37.01 17.02 -35.30
CA LYS A 171 -36.45 18.22 -35.94
C LYS A 171 -35.47 19.00 -35.04
N ALA A 172 -35.61 18.89 -33.72
CA ALA A 172 -34.72 19.57 -32.77
C ALA A 172 -33.40 18.82 -32.53
N TRP A 173 -33.41 17.49 -32.59
CA TRP A 173 -32.25 16.67 -32.23
C TRP A 173 -31.40 16.21 -33.43
N ALA A 174 -31.99 16.16 -34.62
CA ALA A 174 -31.28 15.73 -35.82
C ALA A 174 -30.02 16.57 -36.15
N PRO A 175 -30.06 17.93 -36.08
CA PRO A 175 -28.86 18.73 -36.36
C PRO A 175 -27.74 18.50 -35.35
N VAL A 176 -28.09 18.44 -34.05
CA VAL A 176 -27.12 18.19 -32.97
C VAL A 176 -26.45 16.82 -33.15
N ARG A 177 -27.24 15.79 -33.47
CA ARG A 177 -26.73 14.43 -33.69
C ARG A 177 -25.76 14.34 -34.87
N ILE A 178 -26.03 15.05 -35.96
CA ILE A 178 -25.16 15.07 -37.15
C ILE A 178 -23.84 15.78 -36.84
N VAL A 179 -23.87 16.90 -36.12
CA VAL A 179 -22.65 17.62 -35.71
C VAL A 179 -21.79 16.75 -34.78
N MET A 180 -22.41 16.09 -33.80
CA MET A 180 -21.70 15.18 -32.89
C MET A 180 -21.11 13.97 -33.63
N PHE A 181 -21.85 13.41 -34.59
CA PHE A 181 -21.38 12.30 -35.43
C PHE A 181 -20.09 12.66 -36.18
N PHE A 182 -20.05 13.82 -36.86
CA PHE A 182 -18.85 14.27 -37.55
C PHE A 182 -17.71 14.58 -36.57
N ALA A 183 -18.00 15.24 -35.44
CA ALA A 183 -17.00 15.55 -34.44
C ALA A 183 -16.33 14.29 -33.84
N MET A 184 -17.07 13.18 -33.71
CA MET A 184 -16.56 11.93 -33.15
C MET A 184 -15.83 11.04 -34.17
N ILE A 185 -16.16 11.12 -35.46
CA ILE A 185 -15.65 10.22 -36.49
C ILE A 185 -14.46 10.80 -37.25
N ILE A 186 -14.43 12.12 -37.47
CA ILE A 186 -13.35 12.73 -38.25
C ILE A 186 -12.02 12.54 -37.50
N PRO A 187 -10.97 12.01 -38.17
CA PRO A 187 -9.66 11.89 -37.56
C PRO A 187 -9.12 13.28 -37.25
N LEU A 188 -8.74 13.49 -35.99
CA LEU A 188 -8.18 14.74 -35.52
C LEU A 188 -6.66 14.66 -35.64
N ASN A 189 -6.05 15.69 -36.22
CA ASN A 189 -4.59 15.81 -36.26
C ASN A 189 -4.10 16.51 -34.99
N ILE A 190 -4.08 15.79 -33.88
CA ILE A 190 -3.68 16.31 -32.57
C ILE A 190 -2.17 16.09 -32.37
N GLY A 191 -1.35 16.72 -33.21
CA GLY A 191 0.11 16.69 -33.11
C GLY A 191 0.78 15.46 -33.74
N THR A 192 2.12 15.48 -33.73
CA THR A 192 2.99 14.55 -34.48
C THR A 192 2.98 13.11 -33.96
N ALA A 193 2.62 12.90 -32.68
CA ALA A 193 2.59 11.59 -32.03
C ALA A 193 1.18 11.06 -31.76
N SER A 194 0.12 11.80 -32.09
CA SER A 194 -1.29 11.36 -31.96
C SER A 194 -2.07 11.57 -33.26
N GLY A 195 -1.36 11.68 -34.38
CA GLY A 195 -1.94 11.96 -35.69
C GLY A 195 -2.72 10.75 -36.20
N GLY A 196 -4.05 10.82 -36.16
CA GLY A 196 -4.92 9.77 -36.71
C GLY A 196 -6.00 9.23 -35.78
N LEU A 197 -6.05 9.70 -34.52
CA LEU A 197 -7.13 9.35 -33.59
C LEU A 197 -8.41 10.10 -33.96
N ASN A 198 -9.56 9.42 -33.89
CA ASN A 198 -10.86 10.08 -34.04
C ASN A 198 -11.31 10.74 -32.73
N GLY A 199 -12.30 11.64 -32.82
CA GLY A 199 -12.83 12.33 -31.64
C GLY A 199 -13.36 11.38 -30.56
N ALA A 200 -13.98 10.26 -30.95
CA ALA A 200 -14.45 9.24 -30.00
C ALA A 200 -13.31 8.60 -29.21
N GLN A 201 -12.22 8.21 -29.85
CA GLN A 201 -11.03 7.62 -29.23
C GLN A 201 -10.38 8.61 -28.26
N VAL A 202 -10.28 9.88 -28.65
CA VAL A 202 -9.75 10.94 -27.78
C VAL A 202 -10.60 11.10 -26.52
N VAL A 203 -11.93 11.07 -26.65
CA VAL A 203 -12.85 11.11 -25.50
C VAL A 203 -12.66 9.87 -24.62
N THR A 204 -12.48 8.67 -25.20
CA THR A 204 -12.18 7.45 -24.43
C THR A 204 -10.90 7.60 -23.60
N PHE A 205 -9.84 8.17 -24.17
CA PHE A 205 -8.60 8.43 -23.42
C PHE A 205 -8.78 9.50 -22.33
N TRP A 206 -9.62 10.50 -22.55
CA TRP A 206 -9.97 11.48 -21.53
C TRP A 206 -10.75 10.87 -20.36
N VAL A 207 -11.73 10.01 -20.65
CA VAL A 207 -12.48 9.28 -19.64
C VAL A 207 -11.55 8.35 -18.85
N ALA A 208 -10.62 7.66 -19.53
CA ALA A 208 -9.60 6.86 -18.87
C ALA A 208 -8.74 7.72 -17.93
N LYS A 209 -8.27 8.89 -18.38
CA LYS A 209 -7.49 9.81 -17.54
C LYS A 209 -8.23 10.23 -16.27
N TRP A 210 -9.50 10.61 -16.40
CA TRP A 210 -10.32 11.02 -15.24
C TRP A 210 -10.64 9.85 -14.30
N GLY A 211 -10.96 8.68 -14.85
CA GLY A 211 -11.20 7.47 -14.06
C GLY A 211 -9.95 7.04 -13.27
N SER A 212 -8.78 7.10 -13.90
CA SER A 212 -7.50 6.82 -13.25
C SER A 212 -7.19 7.81 -12.14
N ASN A 213 -7.36 9.12 -12.37
CA ASN A 213 -7.18 10.13 -11.31
C ASN A 213 -8.07 9.86 -10.09
N MET A 214 -9.35 9.54 -10.33
CA MET A 214 -10.29 9.20 -9.27
C MET A 214 -9.85 7.96 -8.49
N ALA A 215 -9.40 6.92 -9.21
CA ALA A 215 -8.91 5.69 -8.59
C ALA A 215 -7.66 5.95 -7.72
N THR A 216 -6.66 6.68 -8.23
CA THR A 216 -5.45 7.03 -7.47
C THR A 216 -5.80 7.81 -6.20
N ASN A 217 -6.66 8.82 -6.32
CA ASN A 217 -7.08 9.63 -5.18
C ASN A 217 -7.87 8.82 -4.15
N THR A 218 -8.74 7.90 -4.62
CA THR A 218 -9.52 7.01 -3.73
C THR A 218 -8.61 5.98 -3.05
N TRP A 219 -7.61 5.45 -3.76
CA TRP A 219 -6.63 4.52 -3.19
C TRP A 219 -5.79 5.17 -2.10
N GLY A 220 -5.35 6.42 -2.30
CA GLY A 220 -4.68 7.19 -1.27
C GLY A 220 -5.52 7.34 0.00
N ARG A 221 -6.83 7.61 -0.15
CA ARG A 221 -7.76 7.69 1.00
C ARG A 221 -7.98 6.37 1.70
N PHE A 222 -8.04 5.27 0.95
CA PHE A 222 -8.12 3.93 1.50
C PHE A 222 -6.86 3.64 2.34
N ASN A 223 -5.67 3.90 1.81
CA ASN A 223 -4.41 3.69 2.51
C ASN A 223 -4.29 4.51 3.78
N ASP A 224 -4.70 5.78 3.79
CA ASP A 224 -4.68 6.58 5.02
C ASP A 224 -5.60 6.01 6.11
N THR A 225 -6.79 5.55 5.71
CA THR A 225 -7.74 4.94 6.65
C THR A 225 -7.20 3.59 7.15
N LEU A 226 -6.58 2.83 6.25
CA LEU A 226 -5.94 1.57 6.58
C LEU A 226 -4.76 1.78 7.54
N LEU A 227 -3.84 2.70 7.27
CA LEU A 227 -2.67 2.95 8.12
C LEU A 227 -3.04 3.42 9.53
N LEU A 228 -4.16 4.12 9.70
CA LEU A 228 -4.71 4.47 11.01
C LEU A 228 -5.28 3.26 11.78
N SER A 229 -5.56 2.14 11.11
CA SER A 229 -6.25 0.96 11.66
C SER A 229 -5.57 -0.39 11.39
N TYR A 230 -4.43 -0.44 10.69
CA TYR A 230 -3.78 -1.67 10.27
C TYR A 230 -3.13 -2.42 11.43
N LEU A 231 -2.71 -1.71 12.47
CA LEU A 231 -2.35 -2.32 13.76
C LEU A 231 -3.56 -2.50 14.69
N GLY A 232 -4.70 -1.90 14.37
CA GLY A 232 -5.95 -2.01 15.13
C GLY A 232 -5.82 -1.59 16.60
N ASP A 233 -6.96 -1.60 17.29
CA ASP A 233 -6.94 -1.88 18.73
C ASP A 233 -6.54 -3.36 18.88
N THR A 234 -5.58 -3.67 19.74
CA THR A 234 -5.11 -5.04 20.05
C THR A 234 -6.25 -6.06 20.25
N ASN A 235 -7.43 -5.60 20.65
CA ASN A 235 -8.64 -6.40 20.82
C ASN A 235 -9.27 -6.94 19.52
N ASN A 236 -8.93 -6.38 18.35
CA ASN A 236 -9.50 -6.74 17.05
C ASN A 236 -8.51 -7.49 16.13
N LEU A 237 -7.36 -7.91 16.64
CA LEU A 237 -6.39 -8.70 15.89
C LEU A 237 -6.94 -10.12 15.66
N ILE A 238 -6.94 -10.57 14.39
CA ILE A 238 -7.42 -11.90 13.98
C ILE A 238 -6.49 -13.01 14.49
N ALA A 239 -5.23 -12.68 14.78
CA ALA A 239 -4.28 -13.56 15.42
C ALA A 239 -3.32 -12.74 16.30
N LEU A 240 -3.19 -13.13 17.56
CA LEU A 240 -2.13 -12.67 18.44
C LEU A 240 -0.96 -13.65 18.31
N PRO A 241 0.27 -13.17 18.06
CA PRO A 241 1.44 -14.04 18.12
C PRO A 241 1.52 -14.64 19.52
N THR A 242 1.68 -15.95 19.61
CA THR A 242 1.88 -16.62 20.89
C THR A 242 3.20 -16.12 21.49
N PRO A 243 3.20 -15.57 22.72
CA PRO A 243 4.42 -15.09 23.33
C PRO A 243 5.40 -16.26 23.51
N PRO A 244 6.72 -16.03 23.33
CA PRO A 244 7.71 -17.07 23.54
C PRO A 244 7.74 -17.48 25.03
N GLU A 245 8.15 -18.72 25.31
CA GLU A 245 8.31 -19.17 26.69
C GLU A 245 9.52 -18.46 27.34
N ILE A 246 9.23 -17.38 28.09
CA ILE A 246 10.26 -16.57 28.76
C ILE A 246 10.94 -17.38 29.89
N GLY A 247 10.24 -18.32 30.51
CA GLY A 247 10.73 -19.08 31.65
C GLY A 247 11.95 -19.95 31.33
N SER A 248 11.91 -20.72 30.24
CA SER A 248 13.00 -21.59 29.82
C SER A 248 14.21 -20.79 29.32
N LEU A 249 13.97 -19.70 28.58
CA LEU A 249 15.02 -18.78 28.14
C LEU A 249 15.71 -18.08 29.32
N GLY A 250 14.94 -17.59 30.29
CA GLY A 250 15.47 -16.95 31.49
C GLY A 250 16.32 -17.89 32.34
N GLN A 251 15.89 -19.14 32.50
CA GLN A 251 16.68 -20.17 33.18
C GLN A 251 18.00 -20.45 32.46
N PHE A 252 17.97 -20.59 31.15
CA PHE A 252 19.18 -20.80 30.36
C PHE A 252 20.15 -19.63 30.50
N LEU A 253 19.69 -18.39 30.37
CA LEU A 253 20.54 -17.20 30.47
C LEU A 253 21.10 -16.99 31.89
N PHE A 254 20.33 -17.34 32.92
CA PHE A 254 20.82 -17.36 34.29
C PHE A 254 21.98 -18.35 34.47
N VAL A 255 21.84 -19.57 33.94
CA VAL A 255 22.91 -20.59 33.97
C VAL A 255 24.11 -20.16 33.13
N ALA A 256 23.89 -19.55 31.97
CA ALA A 256 24.98 -19.03 31.13
C ALA A 256 25.78 -17.95 31.86
N LYS A 257 25.11 -17.10 32.66
CA LYS A 257 25.75 -16.07 33.48
C LYS A 257 26.48 -16.59 34.70
N THR A 258 25.93 -17.56 35.41
CA THR A 258 26.65 -18.22 36.50
C THR A 258 27.90 -18.92 35.97
N CYS A 259 27.81 -19.56 34.80
CA CYS A 259 28.95 -20.14 34.11
C CYS A 259 30.01 -19.09 33.72
N GLN A 260 29.61 -17.91 33.20
CA GLN A 260 30.54 -16.81 32.90
C GLN A 260 31.37 -16.39 34.12
N LEU A 261 30.71 -16.18 35.26
CA LEU A 261 31.41 -15.77 36.49
C LEU A 261 32.22 -16.89 37.12
N ALA A 262 31.70 -18.13 37.10
CA ALA A 262 32.42 -19.29 37.61
C ALA A 262 33.75 -19.51 36.87
N GLU A 263 33.73 -19.46 35.53
CA GLU A 263 34.95 -19.63 34.71
C GLU A 263 35.92 -18.45 34.84
N ARG A 264 35.40 -17.25 35.08
CA ARG A 264 36.24 -16.09 35.40
C ARG A 264 36.97 -16.27 36.73
N VAL A 265 36.30 -16.77 37.77
CA VAL A 265 36.90 -16.95 39.11
C VAL A 265 37.81 -18.18 39.15
N ALA A 266 37.37 -19.30 38.58
CA ALA A 266 38.09 -20.58 38.67
C ALA A 266 39.29 -20.67 37.71
N ASN A 267 39.12 -20.19 36.47
CA ASN A 267 40.06 -20.41 35.38
C ASN A 267 40.59 -19.11 34.75
N ASN A 268 40.19 -17.93 35.28
CA ASN A 268 40.53 -16.62 34.73
C ASN A 268 40.17 -16.47 33.22
N ARG A 269 39.07 -17.10 32.79
CA ARG A 269 38.61 -17.04 31.40
C ARG A 269 37.62 -15.91 31.20
N ASN A 270 37.75 -15.19 30.09
CA ASN A 270 36.78 -14.16 29.71
C ASN A 270 35.72 -14.74 28.76
N ILE A 271 34.55 -15.07 29.32
CA ILE A 271 33.42 -15.58 28.56
C ILE A 271 32.53 -14.42 28.13
N GLN A 272 32.19 -14.36 26.84
CA GLN A 272 31.27 -13.37 26.27
C GLN A 272 30.29 -14.02 25.28
N GLY A 273 29.25 -13.29 24.91
CA GLY A 273 28.29 -13.69 23.89
C GLY A 273 28.79 -13.32 22.49
N TYR A 274 29.01 -14.33 21.65
CA TYR A 274 29.49 -14.17 20.29
C TYR A 274 28.47 -14.71 19.29
N ILE A 275 28.11 -13.91 18.30
CA ILE A 275 27.33 -14.35 17.15
C ILE A 275 28.29 -15.04 16.20
N VAL A 276 28.03 -16.30 15.87
CA VAL A 276 28.89 -17.09 14.98
C VAL A 276 28.13 -17.54 13.74
N ARG A 277 28.86 -17.78 12.65
CA ARG A 277 28.28 -18.38 11.44
C ARG A 277 28.18 -19.89 11.54
N GLU A 278 27.23 -20.46 10.80
CA GLU A 278 27.04 -21.90 10.72
C GLU A 278 28.21 -22.62 10.01
N ARG A 279 28.87 -21.97 9.06
CA ARG A 279 30.04 -22.47 8.33
C ARG A 279 31.34 -21.83 8.85
N VAL A 280 32.40 -22.62 8.89
CA VAL A 280 33.74 -22.25 9.40
C VAL A 280 34.59 -21.71 8.23
N THR A 281 34.51 -20.42 7.90
CA THR A 281 35.34 -19.78 6.87
C THR A 281 35.68 -18.32 7.20
N GLY A 282 36.59 -18.10 8.16
CA GLY A 282 37.32 -16.83 8.39
C GLY A 282 36.51 -15.66 8.99
N THR A 283 37.15 -14.87 9.88
CA THR A 283 36.57 -13.74 10.67
C THR A 283 35.05 -13.85 10.89
N ASP A 284 34.67 -14.84 11.68
CA ASP A 284 33.31 -15.41 11.71
C ASP A 284 32.64 -15.22 13.07
N GLN A 285 32.93 -14.13 13.77
CA GLN A 285 32.24 -13.79 15.00
C GLN A 285 32.08 -12.29 15.24
N LEU A 286 30.96 -11.93 15.88
CA LEU A 286 30.66 -10.58 16.35
C LEU A 286 30.24 -10.62 17.83
N LEU A 287 30.53 -9.58 18.61
CA LEU A 287 30.07 -9.49 19.99
C LEU A 287 28.61 -9.03 20.03
N ILE A 288 27.76 -9.77 20.75
CA ILE A 288 26.33 -9.47 20.89
C ILE A 288 26.10 -8.04 21.39
N ASP A 289 26.86 -7.61 22.41
CA ASP A 289 26.75 -6.31 23.08
C ASP A 289 26.92 -5.10 22.14
N THR A 290 27.54 -5.30 20.97
CA THR A 290 27.83 -4.22 20.00
C THR A 290 27.06 -4.34 18.69
N THR A 291 26.30 -5.42 18.53
CA THR A 291 25.61 -5.74 17.28
C THR A 291 24.11 -5.56 17.38
N ASN A 292 23.57 -4.73 16.49
CA ASN A 292 22.12 -4.65 16.29
C ASN A 292 21.62 -5.86 15.46
N PHE A 293 20.30 -6.08 15.49
CA PHE A 293 19.66 -7.18 14.76
C PHE A 293 19.95 -7.16 13.26
N ALA A 294 19.95 -5.98 12.62
CA ALA A 294 20.21 -5.85 11.19
C ALA A 294 21.63 -6.31 10.81
N THR A 295 22.64 -5.95 11.61
CA THR A 295 24.02 -6.41 11.42
C THR A 295 24.16 -7.90 11.71
N ALA A 296 23.49 -8.41 12.75
CA ALA A 296 23.47 -9.84 13.08
C ALA A 296 22.84 -10.69 11.96
N LEU A 297 21.74 -10.23 11.37
CA LEU A 297 21.04 -10.91 10.28
C LEU A 297 21.86 -10.92 8.99
N ASN A 298 22.45 -9.76 8.64
CA ASN A 298 23.39 -9.65 7.51
C ASN A 298 24.61 -10.56 7.71
N PHE A 299 25.11 -10.60 8.94
CA PHE A 299 26.23 -11.47 9.29
C PHE A 299 25.87 -12.95 9.15
N ALA A 300 24.66 -13.36 9.53
CA ALA A 300 24.13 -14.71 9.34
C ALA A 300 23.67 -15.01 7.89
N ARG A 301 23.79 -14.04 6.96
CA ARG A 301 23.31 -14.14 5.56
C ARG A 301 21.84 -14.54 5.46
N ASN A 302 20.98 -13.92 6.28
CA ASN A 302 19.56 -14.25 6.40
C ASN A 302 19.28 -15.70 6.85
N GLY A 303 20.29 -16.40 7.38
CA GLY A 303 20.16 -17.72 7.98
C GLY A 303 20.03 -17.65 9.50
N THR A 304 20.17 -18.79 10.17
CA THR A 304 20.10 -18.90 11.63
C THR A 304 21.19 -18.06 12.31
N ILE A 305 20.78 -17.19 13.23
CA ILE A 305 21.68 -16.42 14.09
C ILE A 305 22.03 -17.32 15.27
N ILE A 306 23.30 -17.75 15.34
CA ILE A 306 23.79 -18.62 16.41
C ILE A 306 24.55 -17.75 17.42
N ILE A 307 24.04 -17.65 18.64
CA ILE A 307 24.68 -16.91 19.74
C ILE A 307 25.38 -17.93 20.64
N ARG A 308 26.71 -17.87 20.70
CA ARG A 308 27.55 -18.73 21.55
C ARG A 308 28.06 -17.98 22.77
N PHE A 309 27.91 -18.58 23.94
CA PHE A 309 28.47 -18.07 25.18
C PHE A 309 29.75 -18.81 25.50
N GLY A 310 30.89 -18.16 25.23
CA GLY A 310 32.17 -18.85 25.19
C GLY A 310 33.40 -17.97 25.30
N GLU A 311 34.55 -18.61 25.29
CA GLU A 311 35.85 -17.96 25.23
C GLU A 311 36.30 -17.88 23.77
N LEU A 312 36.74 -16.69 23.35
CA LEU A 312 37.35 -16.48 22.05
C LEU A 312 38.79 -17.03 22.06
N ASP A 313 39.24 -17.58 20.94
CA ASP A 313 40.61 -18.03 20.78
C ASP A 313 41.61 -16.91 21.16
N PRO A 314 42.55 -17.15 22.09
CA PRO A 314 43.45 -16.13 22.58
C PRO A 314 44.45 -15.64 21.51
N GLY A 315 44.81 -16.50 20.55
CA GLY A 315 45.64 -16.10 19.40
C GLY A 315 44.88 -15.15 18.47
N TYR A 316 43.60 -15.43 18.26
CA TYR A 316 42.72 -14.57 17.47
C TYR A 316 42.34 -13.26 18.19
N ALA A 317 42.11 -13.31 19.51
CA ALA A 317 41.81 -12.13 20.31
C ALA A 317 42.97 -11.11 20.31
N ALA A 318 44.21 -11.56 20.11
CA ALA A 318 45.40 -10.73 19.96
C ALA A 318 45.64 -10.24 18.52
N GLY A 319 44.72 -10.52 17.59
CA GLY A 319 44.82 -10.13 16.17
C GLY A 319 45.68 -11.08 15.31
N GLY A 320 46.00 -12.27 15.82
CA GLY A 320 46.73 -13.32 15.10
C GLY A 320 45.82 -14.45 14.60
N ASP A 321 46.44 -15.54 14.13
CA ASP A 321 45.72 -16.74 13.71
C ASP A 321 45.18 -17.54 14.91
N PRO A 322 44.05 -18.26 14.77
CA PRO A 322 43.48 -19.07 15.84
C PRO A 322 44.41 -20.25 16.16
N THR A 323 44.81 -20.38 17.43
CA THR A 323 45.82 -21.36 17.87
C THR A 323 45.25 -22.55 18.62
N LYS A 324 44.08 -22.38 19.26
CA LYS A 324 43.50 -23.31 20.24
C LYS A 324 42.12 -23.83 19.82
N TYR A 325 41.29 -22.98 19.20
CA TYR A 325 39.90 -23.25 18.84
C TYR A 325 39.65 -23.16 17.33
N ALA A 326 40.67 -23.42 16.51
CA ALA A 326 40.60 -23.34 15.04
C ALA A 326 39.49 -24.20 14.40
N GLY A 327 39.08 -25.30 15.05
CA GLY A 327 37.98 -26.17 14.59
C GLY A 327 36.58 -25.77 15.07
N GLN A 328 36.44 -24.71 15.87
CA GLN A 328 35.15 -24.25 16.39
C GLN A 328 34.55 -23.15 15.53
N LYS A 329 33.22 -23.11 15.42
CA LYS A 329 32.51 -22.03 14.71
C LYS A 329 32.86 -20.68 15.34
N GLY A 330 33.28 -19.72 14.50
CA GLY A 330 33.70 -18.38 14.93
C GLY A 330 34.92 -18.36 15.86
N TYR A 331 35.72 -19.43 15.93
CA TYR A 331 36.85 -19.58 16.86
C TYR A 331 36.49 -19.38 18.34
N VAL A 332 35.22 -19.64 18.68
CA VAL A 332 34.69 -19.50 20.05
C VAL A 332 34.31 -20.89 20.57
N PHE A 333 34.86 -21.24 21.73
CA PHE A 333 34.52 -22.49 22.41
C PHE A 333 33.32 -22.25 23.35
N PRO A 334 32.18 -22.95 23.17
CA PRO A 334 30.95 -22.69 23.91
C PRO A 334 30.97 -23.38 25.29
N TRP A 335 31.66 -22.77 26.27
CA TRP A 335 31.67 -23.26 27.65
C TRP A 335 30.29 -23.18 28.33
N CYS A 336 29.51 -22.15 28.01
CA CYS A 336 28.25 -21.84 28.68
C CYS A 336 27.01 -22.08 27.78
N GLY A 337 27.19 -22.75 26.64
CA GLY A 337 26.12 -23.14 25.72
C GLY A 337 25.93 -22.20 24.52
N GLU A 338 24.87 -22.47 23.75
CA GLU A 338 24.50 -21.71 22.54
C GLU A 338 22.98 -21.59 22.38
N ILE A 339 22.54 -20.47 21.81
CA ILE A 339 21.15 -20.17 21.44
C ILE A 339 21.08 -20.07 19.91
N HIS A 340 20.04 -20.67 19.34
CA HIS A 340 19.78 -20.64 17.90
C HIS A 340 18.51 -19.82 17.64
N VAL A 341 18.67 -18.63 17.04
CA VAL A 341 17.56 -17.79 16.61
C VAL A 341 17.35 -18.04 15.12
N GLN A 342 16.25 -18.71 14.77
CA GLN A 342 15.91 -19.00 13.38
C GLN A 342 15.00 -17.90 12.83
N PRO A 343 15.48 -17.04 11.92
CA PRO A 343 14.61 -16.07 11.28
C PRO A 343 13.72 -16.79 10.25
N ASN A 344 12.41 -16.73 10.47
CA ASN A 344 11.41 -17.22 9.52
C ASN A 344 10.84 -16.04 8.75
N ASP A 345 10.82 -16.12 7.42
CA ASP A 345 10.23 -15.11 6.54
C ASP A 345 10.79 -13.69 6.75
N VAL A 346 12.05 -13.47 6.37
CA VAL A 346 12.76 -12.18 6.52
C VAL A 346 12.26 -11.05 5.61
N PHE A 347 11.33 -11.35 4.69
CA PHE A 347 10.83 -10.39 3.71
C PHE A 347 9.58 -9.65 4.19
N GLU A 348 8.84 -10.24 5.14
CA GLU A 348 7.68 -9.60 5.77
C GLU A 348 8.13 -8.64 6.88
N GLU A 349 7.60 -7.42 6.89
CA GLU A 349 8.06 -6.37 7.82
C GLU A 349 7.67 -6.69 9.27
N GLY A 350 6.51 -7.33 9.48
CA GLY A 350 6.02 -7.74 10.79
C GLY A 350 6.86 -8.84 11.44
N SER A 351 7.19 -9.90 10.69
CA SER A 351 8.04 -10.99 11.19
C SER A 351 9.45 -10.49 11.52
N ARG A 352 10.00 -9.58 10.71
CA ARG A 352 11.29 -8.93 10.96
C ARG A 352 11.28 -8.17 12.27
N ARG A 353 10.21 -7.43 12.58
CA ARG A 353 10.08 -6.68 13.83
C ARG A 353 9.99 -7.59 15.06
N ILE A 354 9.24 -8.69 14.96
CA ILE A 354 9.13 -9.68 16.04
C ILE A 354 10.49 -10.33 16.34
N GLN A 355 11.24 -10.68 15.30
CA GLN A 355 12.57 -11.27 15.45
C GLN A 355 13.59 -10.29 16.03
N GLU A 356 13.51 -9.02 15.64
CA GLU A 356 14.31 -7.95 16.23
C GLU A 356 14.06 -7.83 17.74
N LEU A 357 12.79 -7.88 18.16
CA LEU A 357 12.44 -7.82 19.58
C LEU A 357 12.92 -9.06 20.35
N TYR A 358 12.81 -10.25 19.75
CA TYR A 358 13.35 -11.47 20.36
C TYR A 358 14.88 -11.38 20.52
N TYR A 359 15.60 -10.90 19.50
CA TYR A 359 17.05 -10.70 19.57
C TYR A 359 17.44 -9.69 20.65
N ASN A 360 16.76 -8.54 20.71
CA ASN A 360 16.99 -7.52 21.73
C ASN A 360 16.65 -8.01 23.14
N MET A 361 15.66 -8.89 23.28
CA MET A 361 15.34 -9.53 24.56
C MET A 361 16.49 -10.44 25.03
N VAL A 362 17.06 -11.26 24.13
CA VAL A 362 18.22 -12.11 24.47
C VAL A 362 19.43 -11.26 24.85
N ASP A 363 19.71 -10.19 24.12
CA ASP A 363 20.80 -9.26 24.44
C ASP A 363 20.56 -8.56 25.78
N GLY A 364 19.36 -8.02 26.02
CA GLY A 364 19.01 -7.38 27.29
C GLY A 364 19.06 -8.34 28.49
N MET A 365 18.70 -9.61 28.31
CA MET A 365 18.85 -10.64 29.34
C MET A 365 20.31 -11.07 29.53
N TRP A 366 21.13 -11.02 28.47
CA TRP A 366 22.57 -11.27 28.57
C TRP A 366 23.31 -10.10 29.20
N GLN A 367 22.97 -8.85 28.97
CA GLN A 367 23.63 -7.75 29.69
C GLN A 367 23.20 -7.75 31.17
N GLY A 368 21.97 -8.19 31.43
CA GLY A 368 21.44 -8.44 32.76
C GLY A 368 21.09 -7.16 33.50
N SER A 369 20.31 -7.29 34.57
CA SER A 369 20.14 -6.22 35.56
C SER A 369 21.25 -6.30 36.61
N ASP A 370 21.57 -5.17 37.26
CA ASP A 370 22.51 -5.16 38.38
C ASP A 370 22.12 -6.18 39.47
N ALA A 371 20.82 -6.32 39.73
CA ALA A 371 20.30 -7.27 40.72
C ALA A 371 20.55 -8.74 40.35
N ARG A 372 20.49 -9.11 39.07
CA ARG A 372 20.84 -10.46 38.60
C ARG A 372 22.34 -10.68 38.65
N ASN A 373 23.14 -9.68 38.27
CA ASN A 373 24.59 -9.77 38.38
C ASN A 373 25.03 -9.97 39.83
N ASP A 374 24.37 -9.31 40.78
CA ASP A 374 24.59 -9.49 42.22
C ASP A 374 24.20 -10.90 42.70
N ALA A 375 23.02 -11.39 42.31
CA ALA A 375 22.56 -12.73 42.66
C ALA A 375 23.50 -13.83 42.13
N VAL A 376 23.91 -13.72 40.87
CA VAL A 376 24.86 -14.64 40.22
C VAL A 376 26.21 -14.59 40.93
N THR A 377 26.71 -13.39 41.25
CA THR A 377 27.97 -13.20 41.98
C THR A 377 27.91 -13.86 43.35
N CYS A 378 26.79 -13.74 44.06
CA CYS A 378 26.61 -14.35 45.38
C CYS A 378 26.67 -15.89 45.33
N ILE A 379 26.00 -16.49 44.34
CA ILE A 379 26.00 -17.95 44.16
C ILE A 379 27.41 -18.45 43.86
N VAL A 380 28.11 -17.80 42.93
CA VAL A 380 29.48 -18.21 42.56
C VAL A 380 30.42 -18.07 43.75
N ARG A 381 30.37 -16.95 44.47
CA ARG A 381 31.18 -16.74 45.68
C ARG A 381 30.89 -17.77 46.77
N ARG A 382 29.65 -18.24 46.89
CA ARG A 382 29.31 -19.28 47.87
C ARG A 382 29.85 -20.66 47.49
N VAL A 383 29.77 -21.02 46.22
CA VAL A 383 30.14 -22.36 45.72
C VAL A 383 31.66 -22.51 45.56
N PHE A 384 32.36 -21.45 45.17
CA PHE A 384 33.80 -21.49 44.94
C PHE A 384 34.60 -21.04 46.18
N PRO A 385 35.53 -21.87 46.69
CA PRO A 385 36.23 -21.62 47.95
C PRO A 385 37.27 -20.48 47.89
N ILE A 386 37.52 -19.92 46.69
CA ILE A 386 38.54 -18.89 46.45
C ILE A 386 38.08 -17.52 47.02
N ASP A 387 36.77 -17.27 47.13
CA ASP A 387 36.16 -16.04 47.67
C ASP A 387 34.85 -16.33 48.43
N ALA A 388 34.88 -17.30 49.36
CA ALA A 388 33.70 -17.78 50.07
C ALA A 388 33.04 -16.71 50.95
N ASN A 389 31.86 -16.21 50.56
CA ASN A 389 31.05 -15.31 51.37
C ASN A 389 29.83 -16.04 51.96
N ALA A 390 29.87 -16.31 53.27
CA ALA A 390 28.79 -16.95 54.01
C ALA A 390 27.51 -16.08 54.15
N ALA A 391 27.58 -14.79 53.82
CA ALA A 391 26.43 -13.89 53.85
C ALA A 391 25.52 -14.02 52.61
N CYS A 392 25.89 -14.86 51.63
CA CYS A 392 25.11 -15.06 50.41
C CYS A 392 23.96 -16.06 50.61
N PRO A 393 22.72 -15.72 50.21
CA PRO A 393 21.57 -16.62 50.31
C PRO A 393 21.76 -17.86 49.41
N ASP A 394 21.14 -18.98 49.79
CA ASP A 394 21.22 -20.27 49.06
C ASP A 394 20.63 -20.19 47.65
N TRP A 395 19.62 -19.35 47.48
CA TRP A 395 18.90 -19.15 46.23
C TRP A 395 18.58 -17.66 46.07
N PRO A 396 18.51 -17.14 44.83
CA PRO A 396 18.02 -15.79 44.59
C PRO A 396 16.57 -15.68 45.08
N ASP A 397 16.20 -14.51 45.58
CA ASP A 397 14.83 -14.24 46.00
C ASP A 397 13.87 -14.48 44.82
N ARG A 398 12.73 -15.13 45.08
CA ARG A 398 11.67 -15.33 44.07
C ARG A 398 11.20 -14.01 43.48
N THR A 399 11.26 -12.93 44.26
CA THR A 399 10.91 -11.58 43.82
C THR A 399 11.80 -11.06 42.68
N LEU A 400 13.07 -11.48 42.64
CA LEU A 400 14.02 -11.12 41.58
C LEU A 400 13.52 -11.64 40.22
N PHE A 401 13.17 -12.93 40.18
CA PHE A 401 12.68 -13.56 38.95
C PHE A 401 11.31 -13.05 38.54
N THR A 402 10.39 -12.78 39.48
CA THR A 402 9.08 -12.21 39.13
C THR A 402 9.18 -10.79 38.59
N ASN A 403 10.08 -9.97 39.13
CA ASN A 403 10.28 -8.60 38.67
C ASN A 403 10.99 -8.54 37.30
N GLU A 404 11.94 -9.44 37.06
CA GLU A 404 12.59 -9.56 35.75
C GLU A 404 11.63 -10.15 34.71
N ILE A 405 10.87 -11.18 35.03
CA ILE A 405 9.85 -11.71 34.11
C ILE A 405 8.85 -10.61 33.76
N ALA A 406 8.37 -9.83 34.74
CA ALA A 406 7.45 -8.72 34.49
C ALA A 406 8.06 -7.61 33.62
N SER A 407 9.36 -7.30 33.76
CA SER A 407 10.01 -6.31 32.90
C SER A 407 10.18 -6.81 31.46
N TYR A 408 10.40 -8.11 31.26
CA TYR A 408 10.50 -8.72 29.94
C TYR A 408 9.15 -9.05 29.29
N ASP A 409 8.09 -9.22 30.08
CA ASP A 409 6.71 -9.37 29.58
C ASP A 409 6.22 -8.07 28.92
N ILE A 410 6.71 -6.91 29.38
CA ILE A 410 6.47 -5.60 28.74
C ILE A 410 7.13 -5.54 27.35
N PHE A 411 8.31 -6.15 27.18
CA PHE A 411 8.94 -6.25 25.86
C PHE A 411 8.21 -7.22 24.92
N ALA A 412 7.63 -8.30 25.48
CA ALA A 412 6.82 -9.25 24.73
C ALA A 412 5.45 -8.68 24.32
N THR A 413 4.85 -7.83 25.16
CA THR A 413 3.56 -7.16 24.89
C THR A 413 3.70 -5.88 24.05
N GLY A 414 4.83 -5.18 24.14
CA GLY A 414 5.15 -4.06 23.23
C GLY A 414 5.54 -4.48 21.81
N ALA A 415 5.63 -5.79 21.56
CA ALA A 415 5.78 -6.40 20.23
C ALA A 415 4.47 -6.57 19.47
N VAL A 416 3.33 -6.37 20.15
CA VAL A 416 1.97 -6.60 19.65
C VAL A 416 1.33 -5.30 19.20
#